data_AF-A0A392T8Y6-F1
#
_entry.id   AF-A0A392T8Y6-F1
#
_cell.length_a   1.000
_cell.length_b   1.000
_cell.length_c   1.000
_cell.angle_alpha   90.00
_cell.angle_beta   90.00
_cell.angle_gamma   90.00
#
_symmetry.space_group_name_H-M   'P 1'
#
loop_
_entity.id
_entity.type
_entity.pdbx_description
1 polymer ?
#
loop_
_entity_poly.entity_id
_entity_poly.type
_entity_poly.pdbx_seq_one_letter_code
_entity_poly.pdbx_strand_id
1 'polypeptide(L)' 'DRALALDSAKKKVLDFVESRIGYIAPNVSAIVGSDVAAKLMGTAGGLSALAKMHACNVQLLGAKKNNVAGFSTGTTSSA' A
#
# COMPACT_ATOMS: atom_id res chain seq x y z
N ASP A 1 8.53 6.12 -21.75
CA ASP A 1 7.06 6.08 -21.97
C ASP A 1 6.30 5.04 -21.15
N ARG A 2 6.66 3.74 -21.21
CA ARG A 2 5.89 2.67 -20.51
C ARG A 2 5.76 2.86 -19.00
N ALA A 3 6.81 3.33 -18.32
CA ALA A 3 6.77 3.59 -16.88
C ALA A 3 5.79 4.71 -16.50
N LEU A 4 5.74 5.79 -17.30
CA LEU A 4 4.82 6.92 -17.10
C LEU A 4 3.37 6.51 -17.34
N ALA A 5 3.12 5.66 -18.36
CA ALA A 5 1.80 5.11 -18.63
C ALA A 5 1.29 4.22 -17.48
N LEU A 6 2.17 3.42 -16.89
CA LEU A 6 1.83 2.52 -15.78
C LEU A 6 1.56 3.30 -14.48
N ASP A 7 2.34 4.34 -14.21
CA ASP A 7 2.09 5.25 -13.09
C ASP A 7 0.73 5.95 -13.23
N SER A 8 0.43 6.46 -14.43
CA SER A 8 -0.86 7.08 -14.74
C SER A 8 -2.03 6.11 -14.56
N ALA A 9 -1.87 4.85 -14.98
CA ALA A 9 -2.88 3.81 -14.78
C ALA A 9 -3.08 3.47 -13.30
N LYS A 10 -2.00 3.36 -12.54
CA LYS A 10 -2.05 3.13 -11.09
C LYS A 10 -2.78 4.27 -10.38
N LYS A 11 -2.48 5.52 -10.74
CA LYS A 11 -3.14 6.70 -10.17
C LYS A 11 -4.66 6.68 -10.43
N LYS A 12 -5.08 6.39 -11.67
CA LYS A 12 -6.51 6.25 -12.01
C LYS A 12 -7.23 5.19 -11.17
N VAL A 13 -6.57 4.06 -10.91
CA VAL A 13 -7.15 3.00 -10.06
C VAL A 13 -7.27 3.46 -8.61
N LEU A 14 -6.25 4.13 -8.08
CA LEU A 14 -6.29 4.66 -6.71
C LEU A 14 -7.38 5.73 -6.55
N ASP A 15 -7.48 6.68 -7.48
CA ASP A 15 -8.51 7.73 -7.46
C ASP A 15 -9.93 7.12 -7.54
N PHE A 16 -10.10 6.06 -8.34
CA PHE A 16 -11.38 5.34 -8.41
C PHE A 16 -11.72 4.65 -7.08
N VAL A 17 -10.75 4.01 -6.44
CA VAL A 17 -10.95 3.35 -5.14
C VAL A 17 -11.22 4.40 -4.07
N GLU A 18 -10.51 5.52 -4.05
CA GLU A 18 -10.70 6.62 -3.10
C GLU A 18 -12.13 7.18 -3.16
N SER A 19 -12.68 7.38 -4.36
CA SER A 19 -14.07 7.85 -4.53
C SER A 19 -15.12 6.91 -3.92
N ARG A 20 -14.77 5.62 -3.73
CA ARG A 20 -15.71 4.55 -3.33
C ARG A 20 -15.30 3.87 -2.01
N ILE A 21 -14.17 4.25 -1.42
CA ILE A 21 -13.60 3.60 -0.22
C ILE A 21 -14.53 3.70 0.98
N GLY A 22 -15.30 4.79 1.09
CA GLY A 22 -16.29 4.97 2.13
C GLY A 22 -17.41 3.92 2.10
N TYR A 23 -17.71 3.37 0.92
CA TYR A 23 -18.64 2.25 0.77
C TYR A 23 -17.95 0.88 0.88
N ILE A 24 -16.74 0.75 0.33
CA ILE A 24 -16.01 -0.53 0.27
C ILE A 24 -15.44 -0.93 1.64
N ALA A 25 -14.87 0.03 2.36
CA ALA A 25 -14.17 -0.18 3.64
C ALA A 25 -14.48 0.97 4.63
N PRO A 26 -15.74 1.09 5.10
CA PRO A 26 -16.16 2.18 5.98
C PRO A 26 -15.39 2.21 7.30
N ASN A 27 -15.11 1.04 7.89
CA ASN A 27 -14.40 0.95 9.17
C ASN A 27 -12.93 1.39 9.04
N VAL A 28 -12.26 1.01 7.94
CA VAL A 28 -10.88 1.40 7.70
C VAL A 28 -10.82 2.90 7.38
N SER A 29 -11.72 3.38 6.51
CA SER A 29 -11.83 4.80 6.17
C SER A 29 -12.15 5.68 7.38
N ALA A 30 -12.89 5.18 8.38
CA ALA A 30 -13.17 5.93 9.60
C ALA A 30 -11.94 6.10 10.51
N ILE A 31 -11.00 5.15 10.49
CA ILE A 31 -9.81 5.18 11.36
C ILE A 31 -8.68 5.99 10.71
N VAL A 32 -8.41 5.78 9.42
CA VAL A 32 -7.23 6.38 8.75
C VAL A 32 -7.58 7.44 7.70
N GLY A 33 -8.86 7.62 7.36
CA GLY A 33 -9.31 8.50 6.29
C GLY A 33 -9.32 7.82 4.91
N SER A 34 -10.10 8.37 3.99
CA SER A 34 -10.36 7.78 2.67
C SER A 34 -9.11 7.68 1.78
N ASP A 35 -8.29 8.72 1.72
CA ASP A 35 -7.05 8.75 0.93
C ASP A 35 -6.04 7.69 1.41
N VAL A 36 -5.78 7.65 2.73
CA VAL A 36 -4.84 6.70 3.32
C VAL A 36 -5.37 5.26 3.20
N ALA A 37 -6.67 5.04 3.40
CA ALA A 37 -7.30 3.73 3.25
C ALA A 37 -7.19 3.21 1.80
N ALA A 38 -7.43 4.06 0.80
CA ALA A 38 -7.29 3.68 -0.60
C ALA A 38 -5.85 3.30 -0.95
N LYS A 39 -4.87 4.06 -0.44
CA LYS A 39 -3.44 3.75 -0.60
C LYS A 39 -3.06 2.44 0.10
N LEU A 40 -3.49 2.21 1.34
CA LEU A 40 -3.23 0.97 2.08
C LEU A 40 -3.86 -0.24 1.41
N MET A 41 -5.09 -0.14 0.92
CA MET A 41 -5.70 -1.22 0.14
C MET A 41 -4.97 -1.44 -1.18
N GLY A 42 -4.56 -0.37 -1.86
CA GLY A 42 -3.82 -0.45 -3.12
C GLY A 42 -2.45 -1.11 -2.97
N THR A 43 -1.75 -0.87 -1.86
CA THR A 43 -0.47 -1.51 -1.54
C THR A 43 -0.65 -2.93 -1.00
N ALA A 44 -1.72 -3.19 -0.26
CA ALA A 44 -2.10 -4.53 0.23
C ALA A 44 -2.55 -5.50 -0.88
N GLY A 45 -3.05 -4.97 -2.00
CA GLY A 45 -3.69 -5.77 -3.06
C GLY A 45 -5.18 -6.01 -2.84
N GLY A 46 -5.85 -5.13 -2.08
CA GLY A 46 -7.29 -5.14 -1.84
C GLY A 46 -7.69 -5.46 -0.40
N LEU A 47 -8.99 -5.38 -0.12
CA LEU A 47 -9.54 -5.49 1.22
C LEU A 47 -9.35 -6.88 1.86
N SER A 48 -9.49 -7.96 1.07
CA SER A 48 -9.32 -9.33 1.58
C SER A 48 -7.87 -9.61 2.00
N ALA A 49 -6.89 -9.11 1.24
CA ALA A 49 -5.48 -9.20 1.59
C ALA A 49 -5.18 -8.36 2.84
N LEU A 50 -5.73 -7.14 2.92
CA LEU A 50 -5.61 -6.27 4.09
C LEU A 50 -6.16 -6.92 5.36
N ALA A 51 -7.32 -7.58 5.28
CA ALA A 51 -7.94 -8.26 6.43
C ALA A 51 -7.16 -9.49 6.93
N LYS A 52 -6.39 -10.15 6.06
CA LYS A 52 -5.59 -11.34 6.42
C LYS A 52 -4.18 -10.98 6.91
N MET A 53 -3.73 -9.75 6.70
CA MET A 53 -2.42 -9.31 7.16
C MET A 53 -2.38 -9.07 8.66
N HIS A 54 -1.28 -9.51 9.28
CA HIS A 54 -0.99 -9.26 10.69
C HIS A 54 -0.65 -7.78 10.91
N ALA A 55 -0.98 -7.24 12.09
CA ALA A 55 -0.78 -5.83 12.41
C ALA A 55 0.66 -5.33 12.16
N CYS A 56 1.68 -6.13 12.48
CA CYS A 56 3.08 -5.78 12.25
C CYS A 56 3.42 -5.64 10.75
N ASN A 57 2.79 -6.44 9.88
CA ASN A 57 2.94 -6.30 8.42
C ASN A 57 2.16 -5.10 7.89
N VAL A 58 0.98 -4.81 8.47
CA VAL A 58 0.22 -3.59 8.17
C VAL A 58 1.01 -2.33 8.55
N GLN A 59 1.77 -2.36 9.64
CA GLN A 59 2.65 -1.27 10.05
C GLN A 59 3.82 -1.04 9.08
N LEU A 60 4.33 -2.10 8.45
CA LEU A 60 5.40 -2.01 7.46
C LEU A 60 4.91 -1.67 6.03
N LEU A 61 3.60 -1.60 5.79
CA LEU A 61 3.06 -1.27 4.47
C LEU A 61 3.42 0.15 4.06
N GLY A 62 4.09 0.28 2.91
CA GLY A 62 4.60 1.55 2.41
C GLY A 62 6.01 1.90 2.89
N ALA A 63 6.54 1.19 3.90
CA ALA A 63 7.96 1.25 4.24
C ALA A 63 8.75 0.53 3.15
N LYS A 64 9.33 1.29 2.21
CA LYS A 64 10.26 0.73 1.21
C LYS A 64 11.50 0.23 1.93
N LYS A 65 11.58 -1.06 2.26
CA LYS A 65 12.89 -1.69 2.47
C LYS A 65 13.53 -1.78 1.09
N ASN A 66 14.54 -0.93 0.84
CA ASN A 66 15.48 -1.12 -0.27
C ASN A 66 16.19 -2.45 -0.05
N ASN A 67 15.57 -3.57 -0.43
CA ASN A 67 16.28 -4.81 -0.62
C ASN A 67 17.03 -4.66 -1.95
N VAL A 68 18.21 -4.05 -1.90
CA VAL A 68 19.15 -4.02 -3.01
C VAL A 68 19.49 -5.47 -3.32
N ALA A 69 18.80 -6.05 -4.30
CA ALA A 69 19.19 -7.31 -4.90
C ALA A 69 20.51 -7.06 -5.67
N GLY A 70 21.61 -7.11 -4.94
CA GLY A 70 22.95 -6.86 -5.47
C GLY A 70 23.99 -7.30 -4.44
N PHE A 71 24.71 -8.37 -4.78
CA PHE A 71 25.88 -8.92 -4.11
C PHE A 71 26.62 -7.96 -3.17
N SER A 72 26.47 -8.13 -1.86
CA SER A 72 27.54 -8.07 -0.83
C SER A 72 26.94 -8.11 0.57
N THR A 73 27.41 -9.06 1.37
CA THR A 73 27.18 -9.21 2.80
C THR A 73 27.48 -7.90 3.55
N GLY A 74 26.54 -7.42 4.37
CA GLY A 74 26.75 -6.26 5.24
C GLY A 74 25.56 -6.02 6.16
N THR A 75 25.73 -6.40 7.42
CA THR A 75 24.82 -6.17 8.56
C THR A 75 24.31 -4.73 8.65
N THR A 76 22.99 -4.53 8.72
CA THR A 76 22.42 -3.35 9.41
C THR A 76 21.26 -3.77 10.29
N SER A 77 21.59 -3.99 11.56
CA SER A 77 20.68 -3.90 12.70
C SER A 77 20.20 -2.44 12.86
N SER A 78 18.92 -2.22 13.07
CA SER A 78 18.33 -1.01 13.69
C SER A 78 16.84 -1.33 13.88
N ALA A 79 16.42 -1.66 15.11
CA ALA A 79 15.93 -0.71 16.12
C ALA A 79 14.58 -0.12 15.72
#